data_AF-A0A931SH15-F1
#
_entry.id   AF-A0A931SH15-F1
#
_cell.length_a   1.000
_cell.length_b   1.000
_cell.length_c   1.000
_cell.angle_alpha   90.00
_cell.angle_beta   90.00
_cell.angle_gamma   90.00
#
_symmetry.space_group_name_H-M   'P 1'
#
loop_
_entity.id
_entity.type
_entity.pdbx_description
1 polymer ?
#
loop_
_entity_poly.entity_id
_entity_poly.type
_entity_poly.pdbx_seq_one_letter_code
_entity_poly.pdbx_strand_id
1 'polypeptide(L)' 'VGLAERIQTTFSYPTEVLDPFKSITFAPKLDVAKITSLGPALAVAVGLALRAFDS' A
#
# COMPACT_ATOMS: atom_id res chain seq x y z
N VAL A 1 17.91 4.97 -8.73
CA VAL A 1 17.16 6.06 -8.09
C VAL A 1 15.70 5.90 -8.42
N GLY A 2 14.86 5.57 -7.44
CA GLY A 2 13.41 5.39 -7.60
C GLY A 2 12.63 6.71 -7.56
N LEU A 3 11.33 6.66 -7.91
CA LEU A 3 10.46 7.84 -7.86
C LEU A 3 10.35 8.44 -6.45
N ALA A 4 10.18 7.59 -5.43
CA ALA A 4 10.09 8.04 -4.03
C ALA A 4 11.36 8.77 -3.57
N GLU A 5 12.56 8.27 -3.91
CA GLU A 5 13.84 8.91 -3.58
C GLU A 5 14.01 10.27 -4.25
N ARG A 6 13.54 10.40 -5.51
CA ARG A 6 13.52 11.68 -6.23
C ARG A 6 12.59 12.69 -5.57
N ILE A 7 11.39 12.27 -5.18
CA ILE A 7 10.43 13.12 -4.47
C ILE A 7 11.03 13.57 -3.13
N GLN A 8 11.57 12.65 -2.34
CA GLN A 8 12.19 12.97 -1.05
C GLN A 8 13.32 13.98 -1.17
N THR A 9 14.19 13.84 -2.18
CA THR A 9 15.29 14.78 -2.41
C THR A 9 14.78 16.14 -2.88
N THR A 10 13.81 16.14 -3.80
CA THR A 10 13.26 17.38 -4.40
C THR A 10 12.53 18.22 -3.36
N PHE A 11 11.73 17.59 -2.53
CA PHE A 11 10.88 18.27 -1.54
C PHE A 11 11.48 18.30 -0.15
N SER A 12 12.65 17.69 0.07
CA SER A 12 13.29 17.53 1.38
C SER A 12 12.32 17.00 2.45
N TYR A 13 11.44 16.07 2.04
CA TYR A 13 10.38 15.52 2.89
C TYR A 13 10.41 13.99 2.88
N PRO A 14 10.34 13.32 4.05
CA PRO A 14 10.31 11.86 4.13
C PRO A 14 9.20 11.27 3.26
N THR A 15 9.57 10.42 2.30
CA THR A 15 8.61 9.85 1.34
C THR A 15 8.78 8.33 1.30
N GLU A 16 7.69 7.59 1.42
CA GLU A 16 7.66 6.13 1.29
C GLU A 16 6.60 5.69 0.29
N VAL A 17 6.73 4.46 -0.22
CA VAL A 17 5.70 3.82 -1.05
C VAL A 17 4.68 3.18 -0.13
N LEU A 18 3.40 3.54 -0.32
CA LEU A 18 2.30 3.02 0.49
C LEU A 18 2.13 1.50 0.31
N ASP A 19 2.12 0.79 1.43
CA ASP A 19 1.61 -0.58 1.52
C ASP A 19 0.27 -0.59 2.27
N PRO A 20 -0.88 -0.69 1.57
CA PRO A 20 -2.18 -0.68 2.22
C PRO A 20 -2.47 -1.98 2.99
N PHE A 21 -1.65 -3.02 2.85
CA PHE A 21 -1.83 -4.31 3.51
C PHE A 21 -0.97 -4.46 4.77
N LYS A 22 -0.18 -3.44 5.13
CA LYS A 22 0.75 -3.46 6.28
C LYS A 22 0.12 -3.90 7.61
N SER A 23 -1.18 -3.67 7.77
CA SER A 23 -1.96 -4.05 8.97
C SER A 23 -3.07 -5.08 8.68
N ILE A 24 -2.99 -5.79 7.54
CA ILE A 24 -3.97 -6.77 7.10
C ILE A 24 -3.31 -8.15 7.01
N THR A 25 -3.91 -9.14 7.67
CA THR A 25 -3.46 -10.53 7.59
C THR A 25 -4.00 -11.20 6.33
N PHE A 26 -3.13 -11.88 5.58
CA PHE A 26 -3.53 -12.62 4.38
C PHE A 26 -3.92 -14.07 4.68
N ALA A 27 -4.90 -14.58 3.93
CA ALA A 27 -5.26 -15.99 3.95
C ALA A 27 -4.18 -16.86 3.27
N PRO A 28 -3.96 -18.11 3.70
CA PRO A 28 -2.89 -18.97 3.16
C PRO A 28 -2.99 -19.31 1.66
N LYS A 29 -4.19 -19.17 1.08
CA LYS A 29 -4.45 -19.47 -0.33
C LYS A 29 -4.07 -18.33 -1.29
N LEU A 30 -3.57 -17.23 -0.74
CA LEU A 30 -3.37 -15.99 -1.46
C LEU A 30 -1.90 -15.82 -1.86
N ASP A 31 -1.67 -15.42 -3.11
CA ASP A 31 -0.34 -15.10 -3.61
C ASP A 31 0.06 -13.69 -3.15
N VAL A 32 0.68 -13.61 -1.97
CA VAL A 32 1.06 -12.35 -1.33
C VAL A 32 1.98 -11.52 -2.24
N ALA A 33 2.90 -12.16 -2.96
CA ALA A 33 3.86 -11.47 -3.83
C ALA A 33 3.15 -10.72 -4.98
N LYS A 34 2.10 -11.32 -5.57
CA LYS A 34 1.29 -10.65 -6.60
C LYS A 34 0.46 -9.49 -6.08
N ILE A 35 0.12 -9.49 -4.79
CA ILE A 35 -0.73 -8.46 -4.19
C ILE A 35 0.11 -7.28 -3.74
N THR A 36 1.26 -7.53 -3.13
CA THR A 36 2.19 -6.48 -2.72
C THR A 36 2.67 -5.66 -3.93
N SER A 37 2.80 -6.28 -5.12
CA SER A 37 3.15 -5.54 -6.34
C SER A 37 2.06 -4.58 -6.85
N LEU A 38 0.79 -4.83 -6.47
CA LEU A 38 -0.36 -3.96 -6.78
C LEU A 38 -0.68 -2.98 -5.65
N GLY A 39 0.08 -3.00 -4.54
CA GLY A 39 -0.22 -2.30 -3.29
C GLY A 39 -0.74 -0.88 -3.46
N PRO A 40 0.06 0.07 -3.96
CA PRO A 40 -0.37 1.47 -4.08
C PRO A 40 -1.64 1.66 -4.94
N ALA A 41 -1.86 0.82 -5.95
CA ALA A 41 -3.03 0.90 -6.82
C ALA A 41 -4.32 0.40 -6.14
N LEU A 42 -4.20 -0.47 -5.13
CA LEU A 42 -5.33 -1.05 -4.40
C LEU A 42 -5.73 -0.24 -3.15
N ALA A 43 -5.02 0.84 -2.83
CA ALA A 43 -5.26 1.63 -1.61
C ALA A 43 -6.72 2.06 -1.43
N VAL A 44 -7.37 2.53 -2.50
CA VAL A 44 -8.78 2.97 -2.47
C VAL A 44 -9.72 1.79 -2.25
N ALA A 45 -9.46 0.65 -2.90
CA ALA A 45 -10.27 -0.56 -2.76
C ALA A 45 -10.16 -1.14 -1.34
N VAL A 46 -8.96 -1.15 -0.76
CA VAL A 46 -8.73 -1.55 0.63
C VAL A 46 -9.49 -0.64 1.59
N GLY A 47 -9.42 0.68 1.42
CA GLY A 47 -10.18 1.62 2.25
C GLY A 47 -11.70 1.41 2.17
N LEU A 48 -12.23 1.16 0.98
CA LEU A 48 -13.64 0.82 0.78
C LEU A 48 -14.04 -0.47 1.50
N ALA A 49 -13.18 -1.50 1.45
CA ALA A 49 -13.41 -2.76 2.14
C ALA A 49 -13.36 -2.60 3.68
N LEU A 50 -12.43 -1.79 4.20
CA LEU A 50 -12.31 -1.51 5.64
C LEU A 50 -13.54 -0.77 6.19
N ARG A 51 -14.17 0.09 5.39
CA ARG A 51 -15.40 0.80 5.79
C ARG A 51 -16.55 -0.14 6.14
N ALA A 52 -16.59 -1.34 5.57
CA ALA A 52 -17.62 -2.34 5.86
C ALA A 52 -17.55 -2.88 7.30
N PHE A 53 -16.44 -2.67 8.02
CA PHE A 53 -16.25 -3.11 9.41
C PHE A 53 -16.43 -1.96 10.43
N ASP A 54 -16.73 -0.74 9.97
CA ASP A 54 -16.91 0.46 10.81
C ASP A 54 -18.39 0.74 11.13
N SER A 55 -19.23 -0.31 11.15
CA SER A 55 -20.67 -0.24 11.45
C SER A 55 -21.05 -1.06 12.66
#